data_AF-A0A5J4S7K6-F1
#
_entry.id   AF-A0A5J4S7K6-F1
#
_cell.length_a   1.000
_cell.length_b   1.000
_cell.length_c   1.000
_cell.angle_alpha   90.00
_cell.angle_beta   90.00
_cell.angle_gamma   90.00
#
_symmetry.space_group_name_H-M   'P 1'
#
loop_
_entity.id
_entity.type
_entity.pdbx_description
1 polymer ?
#
loop_
_entity_poly.entity_id
_entity_poly.type
_entity_poly.pdbx_seq_one_letter_code
_entity_poly.pdbx_strand_id
1 'polypeptide(L)'
;MSQLSVNSWLARFKSEGILGLQTKSGRGRKPIIVESEDKEQILAAIKSNRQRWLRAKAEWEAQRGKTVGRITFRKFLKSLAEDINV
;
A
#
# COMPACT_ATOMS: atom_id res chain seq x y z
N MET A 1 21.96 6.39 -19.20
CA MET A 1 22.64 5.99 -17.93
C MET A 1 24.05 6.56 -17.96
N SER A 2 24.52 7.14 -16.85
CA SER A 2 25.88 7.68 -16.78
C SER A 2 26.86 6.63 -16.22
N GLN A 3 28.14 6.74 -16.56
CA GLN A 3 29.22 5.90 -16.00
C GLN A 3 29.17 5.87 -14.45
N LEU A 4 28.80 6.99 -13.82
CA LEU A 4 28.65 7.12 -12.38
C LEU A 4 27.55 6.20 -11.81
N SER A 5 26.40 6.10 -12.49
CA SER A 5 25.30 5.24 -12.02
C SER A 5 25.66 3.76 -12.06
N VAL A 6 26.32 3.31 -13.13
CA VAL A 6 26.79 1.93 -13.30
C VAL A 6 27.86 1.58 -12.26
N ASN A 7 28.83 2.47 -12.06
CA ASN A 7 29.88 2.29 -11.06
C ASN A 7 29.32 2.19 -9.64
N SER A 8 28.27 2.97 -9.31
CA SER A 8 27.62 2.89 -7.99
C SER A 8 26.94 1.54 -7.74
N TRP A 9 26.32 0.95 -8.77
CA TRP A 9 25.69 -0.37 -8.67
C TRP A 9 26.74 -1.47 -8.57
N LEU A 10 27.81 -1.38 -9.36
CA LEU A 10 28.91 -2.33 -9.32
C LEU A 10 29.57 -2.33 -7.93
N ALA A 11 29.79 -1.15 -7.34
CA ALA A 11 30.36 -1.02 -6.01
C ALA A 11 29.46 -1.66 -4.93
N ARG A 12 28.15 -1.37 -4.96
CA ARG A 12 27.17 -1.95 -4.02
C ARG A 12 27.06 -3.47 -4.16
N PHE A 13 27.10 -3.97 -5.38
CA PHE A 13 27.09 -5.42 -5.63
C PHE A 13 28.36 -6.09 -5.11
N LYS A 14 29.53 -5.47 -5.31
CA LYS A 14 30.80 -6.00 -4.80
C LYS A 14 30.87 -6.03 -3.27
N SER A 15 30.25 -5.07 -2.58
CA SER A 15 30.30 -4.98 -1.11
C SER A 15 29.24 -5.86 -0.42
N GLU A 16 28.01 -5.84 -0.92
CA GLU A 16 26.82 -6.38 -0.24
C GLU A 16 26.12 -7.48 -1.08
N GLY A 17 26.69 -7.85 -2.23
CA GLY A 17 26.11 -8.83 -3.14
C GLY A 17 24.76 -8.39 -3.71
N ILE A 18 23.87 -9.36 -3.92
CA ILE A 18 22.52 -9.11 -4.44
C ILE A 18 21.69 -8.27 -3.44
N LEU A 19 21.89 -8.45 -2.13
CA LEU A 19 21.20 -7.67 -1.09
C LEU A 19 21.51 -6.18 -1.24
N GLY A 20 22.75 -5.87 -1.59
CA GLY A 20 23.20 -4.50 -1.88
C GLY A 20 22.47 -3.81 -3.01
N LEU A 21 21.81 -4.54 -3.90
CA LEU A 21 21.05 -3.98 -5.02
C LEU A 21 19.56 -3.82 -4.72
N GLN A 22 19.05 -4.37 -3.61
CA GLN A 22 17.65 -4.26 -3.24
C GLN A 22 17.25 -2.79 -2.98
N THR A 23 15.95 -2.53 -3.16
CA THR A 23 15.37 -1.23 -2.82
C THR A 23 15.45 -1.04 -1.31
N LYS A 24 16.19 0.01 -0.88
CA LYS A 24 16.27 0.35 0.54
C LYS A 24 14.89 0.59 1.13
N SER A 25 14.70 0.15 2.38
CA SER A 25 13.46 0.38 3.12
C SER A 25 13.13 1.88 3.17
N GLY A 26 11.84 2.21 3.09
CA GLY A 26 11.35 3.59 3.12
C GLY A 26 11.52 4.38 1.81
N ARG A 27 12.03 3.78 0.73
CA ARG A 27 12.00 4.43 -0.59
C ARG A 27 10.60 4.37 -1.21
N GLY A 28 10.18 5.48 -1.80
CA GLY A 28 8.92 5.60 -2.54
C GLY A 28 7.79 6.27 -1.74
N ARG A 29 6.65 6.47 -2.40
CA ARG A 29 5.47 7.06 -1.78
C ARG A 29 4.80 6.03 -0.87
N LYS A 30 4.59 6.40 0.40
CA LYS A 30 3.87 5.56 1.35
C LYS A 30 2.42 5.34 0.90
N PRO A 31 1.86 4.13 1.10
CA PRO A 31 0.47 3.85 0.73
C PRO A 31 -0.48 4.69 1.59
N ILE A 32 -1.60 5.11 1.00
CA ILE A 32 -2.60 5.93 1.71
C ILE A 32 -3.41 5.06 2.68
N ILE A 33 -3.71 3.82 2.27
CA ILE A 33 -4.30 2.78 3.12
C ILE A 33 -3.17 1.89 3.61
N VAL A 34 -3.04 1.76 4.92
CA VAL A 34 -2.07 0.94 5.63
C VAL A 34 -2.86 -0.19 6.28
N GLU A 35 -2.66 -1.42 5.81
CA GLU A 35 -3.49 -2.55 6.20
C GLU A 35 -3.51 -2.78 7.73
N SER A 36 -2.37 -2.67 8.40
CA SER A 36 -2.27 -2.85 9.86
C SER A 36 -3.09 -1.86 10.68
N GLU A 37 -3.37 -0.67 10.15
CA GLU A 37 -4.09 0.38 10.87
C GLU A 37 -5.55 0.52 10.39
N ASP A 38 -5.77 0.32 9.09
CA ASP A 38 -7.03 0.65 8.44
C ASP A 38 -8.01 -0.49 8.31
N LYS A 39 -7.50 -1.72 8.32
CA LYS A 39 -8.30 -2.90 7.98
C LYS A 39 -9.53 -3.00 8.86
N GLU A 40 -9.37 -2.84 10.17
CA GLU A 40 -10.48 -2.95 11.12
C GLU A 40 -11.52 -1.84 10.93
N GLN A 41 -11.08 -0.59 10.74
CA GLN A 41 -11.98 0.56 10.53
C GLN A 41 -12.74 0.44 9.21
N ILE A 42 -12.06 0.06 8.13
CA ILE A 42 -12.68 -0.15 6.81
C ILE A 42 -13.69 -1.30 6.87
N LEU A 43 -13.36 -2.39 7.55
CA LEU A 43 -14.27 -3.52 7.74
C LEU A 43 -15.50 -3.13 8.56
N ALA A 44 -15.35 -2.33 9.62
CA ALA A 44 -16.47 -1.81 10.40
C ALA A 44 -17.40 -0.93 9.54
N ALA A 45 -16.84 0.02 8.79
CA ALA A 45 -17.61 0.89 7.89
C ALA A 45 -18.36 0.10 6.80
N ILE A 46 -17.76 -0.98 6.29
CA ILE A 46 -18.40 -1.87 5.31
C ILE A 46 -19.48 -2.73 5.93
N LYS A 47 -19.28 -3.24 7.15
CA LYS A 47 -20.33 -3.99 7.87
C LYS A 47 -21.57 -3.12 8.09
N SER A 48 -21.40 -1.84 8.43
CA SER A 48 -22.49 -0.87 8.54
C SER A 48 -23.16 -0.56 7.19
N ASN A 49 -22.39 -0.49 6.10
CA ASN A 49 -22.88 -0.13 4.77
C ASN A 49 -22.72 -1.28 3.74
N ARG A 50 -23.24 -2.47 4.06
CA ARG A 50 -22.97 -3.73 3.36
C ARG A 50 -23.17 -3.71 1.84
N GLN A 51 -24.18 -2.98 1.36
CA GLN A 51 -24.50 -2.86 -0.08
C GLN A 51 -23.88 -1.62 -0.75
N ARG A 52 -23.43 -0.63 0.03
CA ARG A 52 -23.00 0.69 -0.46
C ARG A 52 -21.58 1.00 0.00
N TRP A 53 -20.61 0.31 -0.58
CA TRP A 53 -19.18 0.48 -0.27
C TRP A 53 -18.67 1.93 -0.50
N LEU A 54 -19.30 2.71 -1.38
CA LEU A 54 -18.97 4.14 -1.55
C LEU A 54 -19.34 4.99 -0.32
N ARG A 55 -20.40 4.60 0.41
CA ARG A 55 -20.74 5.25 1.69
C ARG A 55 -19.75 4.83 2.78
N ALA A 56 -19.40 3.55 2.84
CA ALA A 56 -18.35 3.06 3.73
C ALA A 56 -17.02 3.79 3.52
N LYS A 57 -16.67 4.05 2.25
CA LYS A 57 -15.50 4.87 1.89
C LYS A 57 -15.62 6.28 2.48
N ALA A 58 -16.72 6.98 2.23
CA ALA A 58 -16.90 8.35 2.71
C ALA A 58 -16.86 8.43 4.25
N GLU A 59 -17.45 7.46 4.93
CA GLU A 59 -17.45 7.35 6.39
C GLU A 59 -16.03 7.11 6.94
N TRP A 60 -15.28 6.19 6.34
CA TRP A 60 -13.88 5.97 6.70
C TRP A 60 -12.99 7.18 6.41
N GLU A 61 -13.20 7.88 5.27
CA GLU A 61 -12.48 9.12 4.94
C GLU A 61 -12.76 10.22 5.98
N ALA A 62 -14.00 10.34 6.44
CA ALA A 62 -14.40 11.28 7.48
C ALA A 62 -13.76 10.96 8.84
N GLN A 63 -13.68 9.67 9.21
CA GLN A 63 -13.05 9.23 10.46
C GLN A 63 -11.53 9.44 10.45
N ARG A 64 -10.86 9.14 9.32
CA ARG A 64 -9.40 9.15 9.24
C ARG A 64 -8.80 10.47 8.75
N GLY A 65 -9.61 11.37 8.21
CA GLY A 65 -9.15 12.64 7.65
C GLY A 65 -8.26 12.49 6.42
N LYS A 66 -8.37 11.37 5.69
CA LYS A 66 -7.59 11.08 4.48
C LYS A 66 -8.54 10.88 3.30
N THR A 67 -8.13 11.33 2.12
CA THR A 67 -8.87 11.09 0.87
C THR A 67 -8.20 9.98 0.07
N VAL A 68 -9.00 9.03 -0.39
CA VAL A 68 -8.59 7.89 -1.21
C VAL A 68 -9.37 7.87 -2.52
N GLY A 69 -8.70 7.49 -3.61
CA GLY A 69 -9.37 7.28 -4.89
C GLY A 69 -10.32 6.09 -4.86
N ARG A 70 -11.45 6.18 -5.58
CA ARG A 70 -12.43 5.09 -5.69
C ARG A 70 -11.80 3.75 -6.10
N ILE A 71 -10.87 3.79 -7.06
CA ILE A 71 -10.16 2.61 -7.55
C ILE A 71 -9.25 2.01 -6.47
N THR A 72 -8.53 2.85 -5.74
CA THR A 72 -7.62 2.42 -4.66
C THR A 72 -8.39 1.72 -3.55
N PHE A 73 -9.52 2.29 -3.12
CA PHE A 73 -10.38 1.67 -2.11
C PHE A 73 -10.92 0.31 -2.59
N ARG A 74 -11.39 0.23 -3.85
CA ARG A 74 -11.83 -1.04 -4.43
C ARG A 74 -10.71 -2.09 -4.51
N LYS A 75 -9.48 -1.69 -4.88
CA LYS A 75 -8.32 -2.58 -4.94
C LYS A 75 -7.98 -3.14 -3.55
N PHE A 76 -8.04 -2.31 -2.51
CA PHE A 76 -7.85 -2.74 -1.14
C PHE A 76 -8.91 -3.77 -0.69
N LEU A 77 -10.19 -3.57 -1.05
CA LEU A 77 -11.22 -4.57 -0.74
C LEU A 77 -11.02 -5.89 -1.48
N LYS A 78 -10.45 -5.85 -2.69
CA LYS A 78 -10.11 -7.06 -3.43
C LYS A 78 -8.95 -7.82 -2.78
N SER A 79 -7.88 -7.13 -2.36
CA SER A 79 -6.76 -7.80 -1.69
C SER A 79 -7.22 -8.50 -0.41
N LEU A 80 -8.13 -7.88 0.36
CA LEU A 80 -8.73 -8.51 1.54
C LEU A 80 -9.57 -9.76 1.22
N ALA A 81 -10.16 -9.85 0.03
CA ALA A 81 -10.94 -11.01 -0.37
C ALA A 81 -10.06 -12.15 -0.93
N GLU A 82 -8.94 -11.81 -1.56
CA GLU A 82 -7.95 -12.78 -2.03
C GLU A 82 -7.28 -13.51 -0.85
N ASP A 83 -7.04 -12.82 0.27
CA ASP A 83 -6.52 -13.43 1.51
C ASP A 83 -7.46 -14.50 2.13
N ILE A 84 -8.76 -14.50 1.78
CA ILE A 84 -9.75 -15.43 2.33
C ILE A 84 -9.78 -16.76 1.53
N ASN A 85 -9.26 -16.78 0.30
CA ASN A 85 -9.27 -17.95 -0.59
C ASN A 85 -8.00 -18.83 -0.46
N VAL A 86 -7.28 -18.74 0.66
CA VAL A 86 -6.08 -19.55 0.98
C VAL A 86 -6.41 -20.56 2.07
#